data_AF-A0A328SKA4-F1
#
_entry.id   AF-A0A328SKA4-F1
#
_cell.length_a   1.000
_cell.length_b   1.000
_cell.length_c   1.000
_cell.angle_alpha   90.00
_cell.angle_beta   90.00
_cell.angle_gamma   90.00
#
_symmetry.space_group_name_H-M   'P 1'
#
loop_
_entity.id
_entity.type
_entity.pdbx_description
1 polymer ?
#
loop_
_entity_poly.entity_id
_entity_poly.type
_entity_poly.pdbx_seq_one_letter_code
_entity_poly.pdbx_strand_id
1 'polypeptide(L)'
;MNSILKDDRVIVIDEHAHNLYNKRYYGNLTNIGLELSLIEALYLLNKGKILIFDGENIVDEKKLTEIIKDRHIYSHYLVYSDLRTRGYIIKTGFKYGSDFRIYERGHSPGDGHSSFLVKILSEEQSIKVTDFSSYVRVAHGVRKTLLLAVVDDEYDITYYNVEWTRP
;
A
#
# COMPACT_ATOMS: atom_id res chain seq x y z
N MET A 1 -0.25 20.61 -1.58
CA MET A 1 1.08 20.50 -0.95
C MET A 1 2.07 20.11 -2.03
N ASN A 2 3.18 20.84 -2.14
CA ASN A 2 4.19 20.55 -3.16
C ASN A 2 5.07 19.37 -2.72
N SER A 3 5.47 18.56 -3.68
CA SER A 3 6.29 17.37 -3.44
C SER A 3 7.23 17.10 -4.61
N ILE A 4 8.34 16.42 -4.33
CA ILE A 4 9.40 16.16 -5.29
C ILE A 4 9.54 14.65 -5.49
N LEU A 5 9.55 14.19 -6.73
CA LEU A 5 9.91 12.83 -7.10
C LEU A 5 11.43 12.67 -7.00
N LYS A 6 11.89 11.69 -6.21
CA LYS A 6 13.29 11.30 -6.10
C LYS A 6 13.36 9.78 -6.16
N ASP A 7 13.95 9.26 -7.23
CA ASP A 7 14.08 7.83 -7.49
C ASP A 7 12.70 7.12 -7.36
N ASP A 8 12.56 6.20 -6.39
CA ASP A 8 11.34 5.43 -6.13
C ASP A 8 10.50 6.00 -4.96
N ARG A 9 10.63 7.30 -4.69
CA ARG A 9 9.96 8.00 -3.58
C ARG A 9 9.47 9.39 -3.97
N VAL A 10 8.43 9.84 -3.28
CA VAL A 10 7.94 11.23 -3.38
C VAL A 10 8.05 11.88 -2.02
N ILE A 11 8.72 13.03 -1.97
CA ILE A 11 8.96 13.76 -0.72
C ILE A 11 8.06 14.98 -0.69
N VAL A 12 7.10 15.02 0.23
CA VAL A 12 6.25 16.19 0.46
C VAL A 12 7.01 17.17 1.35
N ILE A 13 7.36 18.33 0.78
CA ILE A 13 8.08 19.42 1.45
C ILE A 13 7.06 20.52 1.72
N ASP A 14 6.24 20.32 2.75
CA ASP A 14 5.16 21.22 3.12
C ASP A 14 4.97 21.18 4.63
N GLU A 15 4.76 22.34 5.26
CA GLU A 15 4.57 22.43 6.71
C GLU A 15 3.37 21.62 7.18
N HIS A 16 2.35 21.42 6.34
CA HIS A 16 1.17 20.63 6.66
C HIS A 16 1.31 19.13 6.37
N ALA A 17 2.44 18.67 5.83
CA ALA A 17 2.67 17.25 5.51
C ALA A 17 2.55 16.35 6.75
N HIS A 18 2.90 16.86 7.94
CA HIS A 18 2.71 16.17 9.21
C HIS A 18 1.23 15.76 9.46
N ASN A 19 0.24 16.48 8.93
CA ASN A 19 -1.17 16.10 9.05
C ASN A 19 -1.49 14.82 8.28
N LEU A 20 -0.89 14.60 7.11
CA LEU A 20 -1.06 13.37 6.33
C LEU A 20 -0.52 12.15 7.10
N TYR A 21 0.57 12.33 7.84
CA TYR A 21 1.13 11.29 8.68
C TYR A 21 0.31 11.11 9.98
N ASN A 22 0.17 12.17 10.78
CA ASN A 22 -0.40 12.10 12.13
C ASN A 22 -1.88 11.70 12.12
N LYS A 23 -2.67 12.15 11.15
CA LYS A 23 -4.13 11.90 11.12
C LYS A 23 -4.54 10.75 10.21
N ARG A 24 -3.73 10.44 9.20
CA ARG A 24 -4.11 9.50 8.13
C ARG A 24 -3.07 8.41 7.85
N TYR A 25 -1.93 8.47 8.54
CA TYR A 25 -0.86 7.47 8.48
C TYR A 25 -0.33 7.20 7.07
N TYR A 26 -0.26 8.22 6.22
CA TYR A 26 0.47 8.13 4.95
C TYR A 26 1.97 8.28 5.18
N GLY A 27 2.78 7.54 4.42
CA GLY A 27 4.23 7.72 4.37
C GLY A 27 4.96 7.49 5.69
N ASN A 28 6.19 8.01 5.73
CA ASN A 28 7.06 8.09 6.89
C ASN A 28 7.64 9.49 7.02
N LEU A 29 7.55 10.09 8.21
CA LEU A 29 8.19 11.38 8.48
C LEU A 29 9.70 11.21 8.56
N THR A 30 10.42 12.07 7.83
CA THR A 30 11.88 12.15 7.82
C THR A 30 12.31 13.59 8.10
N ASN A 31 13.61 13.81 8.27
CA ASN A 31 14.16 15.15 8.51
C ASN A 31 13.96 16.13 7.34
N ILE A 32 13.72 15.61 6.12
CA ILE A 32 13.58 16.41 4.90
C ILE A 32 12.12 16.60 4.46
N GLY A 33 11.17 15.92 5.12
CA GLY A 33 9.76 15.97 4.77
C GLY A 33 9.06 14.62 4.95
N LEU A 34 7.82 14.54 4.46
CA LEU A 34 7.06 13.29 4.45
C LEU A 34 7.44 12.47 3.22
N GLU A 35 8.08 11.32 3.45
CA GLU A 35 8.41 10.37 2.39
C GLU A 35 7.22 9.45 2.10
N LEU A 36 6.78 9.44 0.85
CA LEU A 36 5.73 8.59 0.31
C LEU A 36 6.33 7.56 -0.64
N SER A 37 5.79 6.34 -0.62
CA SER A 37 5.97 5.41 -1.74
C SER A 37 5.27 5.92 -3.00
N LEU A 38 5.67 5.43 -4.18
CA LEU A 38 5.02 5.79 -5.45
C LEU A 38 3.51 5.52 -5.43
N ILE A 39 3.10 4.40 -4.83
CA ILE A 39 1.69 4.00 -4.67
C ILE A 39 0.92 5.00 -3.80
N GLU A 40 1.50 5.42 -2.68
CA GLU A 40 0.89 6.43 -1.80
C GLU A 40 0.80 7.79 -2.49
N ALA A 41 1.84 8.15 -3.24
CA ALA A 41 1.90 9.40 -3.98
C ALA A 41 0.84 9.45 -5.08
N LEU A 42 0.69 8.38 -5.89
CA LEU A 42 -0.34 8.32 -6.92
C LEU A 42 -1.75 8.43 -6.31
N TYR A 43 -2.00 7.74 -5.21
CA TYR A 43 -3.28 7.85 -4.51
C TYR A 43 -3.57 9.29 -4.05
N LEU A 44 -2.58 9.96 -3.44
CA LEU A 44 -2.75 11.33 -2.95
C LEU A 44 -2.84 12.37 -4.09
N LEU A 45 -2.12 12.14 -5.19
CA LEU A 45 -2.21 12.94 -6.42
C LEU A 45 -3.62 12.87 -6.99
N ASN A 46 -4.18 11.65 -7.14
CA ASN A 46 -5.52 11.42 -7.65
C ASN A 46 -6.62 11.99 -6.74
N LYS A 47 -6.35 12.13 -5.43
CA LYS A 47 -7.24 12.83 -4.48
C LYS A 47 -7.02 14.35 -4.45
N GLY A 48 -6.15 14.90 -5.30
CA GLY A 48 -5.81 16.32 -5.36
C GLY A 48 -5.15 16.86 -4.09
N LYS A 49 -4.47 16.01 -3.31
CA LYS A 49 -3.85 16.40 -2.04
C LYS A 49 -2.42 16.88 -2.18
N ILE A 50 -1.72 16.38 -3.19
CA ILE A 50 -0.32 16.74 -3.48
C ILE A 50 -0.16 17.12 -4.95
N LEU A 51 0.87 17.92 -5.23
CA LEU A 51 1.39 18.20 -6.56
C LEU A 51 2.83 17.68 -6.61
N ILE A 52 3.19 16.93 -7.64
CA ILE A 52 4.48 16.25 -7.74
C ILE A 52 5.32 16.92 -8.82
N PHE A 53 6.58 17.19 -8.51
CA PHE A 53 7.56 17.79 -9.40
C PHE A 53 8.77 16.88 -9.58
N ASP A 54 9.31 16.84 -10.79
CA ASP A 54 10.53 16.16 -11.19
C ASP A 54 11.46 17.20 -11.85
N GLY A 55 12.32 17.79 -11.02
CA GLY A 55 13.00 19.05 -11.36
C GLY A 55 11.98 20.19 -11.50
N GLU A 56 11.95 20.81 -12.68
CA GLU A 56 10.99 21.88 -13.02
C GLU A 56 9.68 21.35 -13.63
N ASN A 57 9.63 20.06 -13.97
CA ASN A 57 8.48 19.47 -14.65
C ASN A 57 7.43 18.97 -13.66
N ILE A 58 6.15 19.19 -13.97
CA ILE A 58 5.04 18.58 -13.22
C ILE A 58 4.93 17.11 -13.63
N VAL A 59 4.81 16.23 -12.64
CA VAL A 59 4.48 14.82 -12.82
C VAL A 59 2.99 14.66 -12.62
N ASP A 60 2.28 14.35 -13.70
CA ASP A 60 0.84 14.08 -13.67
C ASP A 60 0.54 12.61 -13.34
N GLU A 61 -0.76 12.30 -13.22
CA GLU A 61 -1.25 10.95 -12.95
C GLU A 61 -0.74 9.94 -13.98
N LYS A 62 -0.72 10.32 -15.26
CA LYS A 62 -0.34 9.42 -16.35
C LYS A 62 1.13 9.03 -16.25
N LYS A 63 2.03 10.01 -16.10
CA LYS A 63 3.48 9.75 -15.95
C LYS A 63 3.77 8.90 -14.71
N LEU A 64 3.13 9.20 -13.57
CA LEU A 64 3.35 8.41 -12.36
C LEU A 64 2.78 6.98 -12.47
N THR A 65 1.67 6.81 -13.18
CA THR A 65 1.08 5.50 -13.48
C THR A 65 2.00 4.67 -14.37
N GLU A 66 2.62 5.27 -15.38
CA GLU A 66 3.61 4.61 -16.24
C GLU A 66 4.81 4.11 -15.41
N ILE A 67 5.38 4.95 -14.54
CA ILE A 67 6.47 4.55 -13.63
C ILE A 67 6.07 3.34 -12.76
N ILE A 68 4.85 3.34 -12.22
CA ILE A 68 4.33 2.25 -11.39
C ILE A 68 4.15 0.95 -12.19
N LYS A 69 3.71 1.06 -13.45
CA LYS A 69 3.56 -0.09 -14.36
C LYS A 69 4.92 -0.67 -14.76
N ASP A 70 5.90 0.18 -15.09
CA ASP A 70 7.27 -0.22 -15.42
C ASP A 70 7.96 -0.94 -14.24
N ARG A 71 7.56 -0.61 -13.02
CA ARG A 71 8.02 -1.27 -11.78
C ARG A 71 7.24 -2.54 -11.44
N HIS A 72 6.26 -2.94 -12.24
CA HIS A 72 5.37 -4.09 -12.02
C HIS A 72 4.64 -4.07 -10.65
N ILE A 73 4.27 -2.88 -10.17
CA ILE A 73 3.56 -2.68 -8.89
C ILE A 73 2.20 -2.01 -9.06
N TYR A 74 1.62 -2.10 -10.26
CA TYR A 74 0.31 -1.51 -10.53
C TYR A 74 -0.82 -2.20 -9.75
N SER A 75 -0.80 -3.53 -9.63
CA SER A 75 -1.75 -4.29 -8.79
C SER A 75 -1.67 -3.86 -7.32
N HIS A 76 -0.47 -3.53 -6.81
CA HIS A 76 -0.31 -2.97 -5.48
C HIS A 76 -0.99 -1.61 -5.32
N TYR A 77 -0.95 -0.76 -6.34
CA TYR A 77 -1.68 0.50 -6.35
C TYR A 77 -3.20 0.29 -6.33
N LEU A 78 -3.72 -0.61 -7.17
CA LEU A 78 -5.16 -0.90 -7.23
C LEU A 78 -5.69 -1.34 -5.86
N VAL A 79 -5.04 -2.35 -5.26
CA VAL A 79 -5.39 -2.85 -3.92
C VAL A 79 -5.22 -1.78 -2.84
N TYR A 80 -4.15 -0.99 -2.91
CA TYR A 80 -3.95 0.11 -1.98
C TYR A 80 -5.08 1.15 -2.07
N SER A 81 -5.45 1.55 -3.29
CA SER A 81 -6.48 2.55 -3.56
C SER A 81 -7.86 2.10 -3.10
N ASP A 82 -8.23 0.84 -3.36
CA ASP A 82 -9.48 0.24 -2.90
C ASP A 82 -9.55 0.23 -1.37
N LEU A 83 -8.55 -0.36 -0.70
CA LEU A 83 -8.52 -0.47 0.76
C LEU A 83 -8.46 0.90 1.45
N ARG A 84 -7.72 1.88 0.89
CA ARG A 84 -7.70 3.25 1.42
C ARG A 84 -9.04 3.94 1.24
N THR A 85 -9.70 3.76 0.10
CA THR A 85 -11.03 4.32 -0.15
C THR A 85 -12.06 3.72 0.81
N ARG A 86 -11.93 2.44 1.15
CA ARG A 86 -12.70 1.77 2.20
C ARG A 86 -12.33 2.22 3.62
N GLY A 87 -11.39 3.12 3.82
CA GLY A 87 -11.06 3.71 5.12
C GLY A 87 -10.12 2.89 6.00
N TYR A 88 -9.47 1.86 5.47
CA TYR A 88 -8.43 1.14 6.19
C TYR A 88 -7.14 1.96 6.27
N ILE A 89 -6.37 1.78 7.35
CA ILE A 89 -4.99 2.27 7.39
C ILE A 89 -4.09 1.16 6.88
N ILE A 90 -3.28 1.49 5.87
CA ILE A 90 -2.38 0.54 5.20
C ILE A 90 -0.94 0.93 5.52
N LYS A 91 -0.14 -0.06 5.91
CA LYS A 91 1.31 0.06 6.06
C LYS A 91 2.00 -1.11 5.33
N THR A 92 3.30 -0.98 5.10
CA THR A 92 4.10 -2.07 4.52
C THR A 92 3.97 -3.36 5.33
N GLY A 93 3.76 -4.47 4.62
CA GLY A 93 3.72 -5.83 5.16
C GLY A 93 5.10 -6.51 5.17
N PHE A 94 6.17 -5.81 4.78
CA PHE A 94 7.51 -6.36 4.56
C PHE A 94 8.04 -7.16 5.76
N LYS A 95 7.77 -6.70 6.99
CA LYS A 95 8.15 -7.40 8.24
C LYS A 95 7.54 -8.81 8.38
N TYR A 96 6.50 -9.11 7.61
CA TYR A 96 5.75 -10.37 7.63
C TYR A 96 5.77 -11.10 6.29
N GLY A 97 6.64 -10.71 5.34
CA GLY A 97 6.66 -11.32 4.01
C GLY A 97 5.36 -11.14 3.22
N SER A 98 4.58 -10.11 3.58
CA SER A 98 3.31 -9.74 2.93
C SER A 98 3.47 -8.38 2.26
N ASP A 99 2.57 -8.04 1.33
CA ASP A 99 2.64 -6.77 0.63
C ASP A 99 2.21 -5.63 1.56
N PHE A 100 1.06 -5.81 2.23
CA PHE A 100 0.55 -4.85 3.20
C PHE A 100 0.17 -5.50 4.53
N ARG A 101 0.15 -4.66 5.57
CA ARG A 101 -0.61 -4.92 6.79
C ARG A 101 -1.63 -3.81 6.95
N ILE A 102 -2.84 -4.18 7.33
CA ILE A 102 -3.95 -3.23 7.45
C ILE A 102 -4.53 -3.21 8.86
N TYR A 103 -4.96 -2.03 9.27
CA TYR A 103 -5.66 -1.79 10.51
C TYR A 103 -7.13 -1.53 10.20
N GLU A 104 -8.01 -2.14 10.98
CA GLU A 104 -9.46 -1.93 10.88
C GLU A 104 -9.84 -0.46 11.09
N ARG A 105 -11.02 -0.11 10.60
CA ARG A 105 -11.60 1.22 10.78
C ARG A 105 -11.68 1.55 12.28
N GLY A 106 -11.19 2.71 12.67
CA GLY A 106 -11.17 3.14 14.07
C GLY A 106 -9.95 2.65 14.87
N HIS A 107 -9.16 1.71 14.34
CA HIS A 107 -7.89 1.30 14.93
C HIS A 107 -6.72 1.94 14.19
N SER A 108 -5.68 2.31 14.94
CA SER A 108 -4.50 2.97 14.39
C SER A 108 -3.21 2.32 14.89
N PRO A 109 -2.09 2.48 14.16
CA PRO A 109 -0.78 2.14 14.69
C PRO A 109 -0.53 2.84 16.04
N GLY A 110 -0.39 2.07 17.12
CA GLY A 110 -0.20 2.58 18.49
C GLY A 110 -1.29 2.14 19.47
N ASP A 111 -2.56 2.19 19.04
CA ASP A 111 -3.73 1.86 19.88
C ASP A 111 -4.27 0.44 19.63
N GLY A 112 -3.66 -0.30 18.70
CA GLY A 112 -4.04 -1.68 18.40
C GLY A 112 -3.03 -2.42 17.53
N HIS A 113 -3.23 -3.73 17.40
CA HIS A 113 -2.48 -4.56 16.45
C HIS A 113 -3.14 -4.49 15.06
N SER A 114 -2.35 -4.58 13.98
CA SER A 114 -2.92 -4.72 12.64
C SER A 114 -3.73 -6.01 12.55
N SER A 115 -4.96 -5.97 12.05
CA SER A 115 -5.86 -7.12 12.03
C SER A 115 -5.54 -8.10 10.91
N PHE A 116 -5.10 -7.59 9.75
CA PHE A 116 -4.88 -8.42 8.56
C PHE A 116 -3.49 -8.21 7.93
N LEU A 117 -2.98 -9.28 7.32
CA LEU A 117 -1.91 -9.22 6.33
C LEU A 117 -2.51 -9.40 4.95
N VAL A 118 -2.09 -8.60 3.98
CA VAL A 118 -2.57 -8.67 2.60
C VAL A 118 -1.43 -9.15 1.72
N LYS A 119 -1.69 -10.23 0.98
CA LYS A 119 -0.83 -10.70 -0.10
C LYS A 119 -1.52 -10.44 -1.43
N ILE A 120 -0.84 -9.79 -2.35
CA ILE A 120 -1.38 -9.42 -3.66
C ILE A 120 -0.88 -10.42 -4.70
N LEU A 121 -1.80 -10.90 -5.53
CA LEU A 121 -1.55 -11.82 -6.63
C LEU A 121 -2.23 -11.28 -7.88
N SER A 122 -1.58 -11.42 -9.03
CA SER A 122 -2.26 -11.31 -10.32
C SER A 122 -3.00 -12.62 -10.61
N GLU A 123 -4.15 -12.57 -11.28
CA GLU A 123 -4.89 -13.77 -11.68
C GLU A 123 -4.03 -14.68 -12.59
N GLU A 124 -3.24 -14.07 -13.47
CA GLU A 124 -2.31 -14.81 -14.36
C GLU A 124 -1.09 -15.40 -13.61
N GLN A 125 -0.86 -15.01 -12.35
CA GLN A 125 0.33 -15.43 -11.60
C GLN A 125 0.14 -16.82 -10.98
N SER A 126 0.97 -17.77 -11.41
CA SER A 126 1.09 -19.04 -10.70
C SER A 126 1.73 -18.86 -9.31
N ILE A 127 1.11 -19.42 -8.27
CA ILE A 127 1.66 -19.48 -6.92
C ILE A 127 2.12 -20.90 -6.58
N LYS A 128 3.34 -21.04 -6.05
CA LYS A 128 3.78 -22.34 -5.51
C LYS A 128 3.03 -22.63 -4.22
N VAL A 129 2.56 -23.86 -4.05
CA VAL A 129 1.85 -24.30 -2.84
C VAL A 129 2.70 -24.08 -1.58
N THR A 130 4.03 -24.21 -1.68
CA THR A 130 4.97 -23.93 -0.58
C THR A 130 4.98 -22.46 -0.17
N ASP A 131 4.88 -21.55 -1.13
CA ASP A 131 4.85 -20.11 -0.88
C ASP A 131 3.51 -19.73 -0.24
N PHE A 132 2.41 -20.27 -0.77
CA PHE A 132 1.08 -20.13 -0.18
C PHE A 132 1.04 -20.62 1.27
N SER A 133 1.52 -21.83 1.53
CA SER A 133 1.63 -22.37 2.90
C SER A 133 2.50 -21.50 3.81
N SER A 134 3.54 -20.86 3.26
CA SER A 134 4.41 -19.96 4.02
C SER A 134 3.68 -18.69 4.42
N TYR A 135 2.86 -18.10 3.54
CA TYR A 135 2.03 -16.93 3.87
C TYR A 135 1.05 -17.25 4.99
N VAL A 136 0.35 -18.39 4.90
CA VAL A 136 -0.59 -18.86 5.92
C VAL A 136 0.12 -19.08 7.26
N ARG A 137 1.28 -19.75 7.24
CA ARG A 137 2.09 -19.98 8.45
C ARG A 137 2.50 -18.69 9.13
N VAL A 138 2.96 -17.70 8.37
CA VAL A 138 3.39 -16.40 8.94
C VAL A 138 2.21 -15.67 9.55
N ALA A 139 1.09 -15.56 8.82
CA ALA A 139 -0.12 -14.90 9.31
C ALA A 139 -0.64 -15.54 10.61
N HIS A 140 -0.74 -16.86 10.63
CA HIS A 140 -1.11 -17.63 11.82
C HIS A 140 -0.13 -17.40 12.98
N GLY A 141 1.18 -17.44 12.71
CA GLY A 141 2.23 -17.24 13.73
C GLY A 141 2.19 -15.87 14.40
N VAL A 142 1.75 -14.82 13.70
CA VAL A 142 1.59 -13.46 14.25
C VAL A 142 0.15 -13.13 14.65
N ARG A 143 -0.74 -14.15 14.70
CA ARG A 143 -2.16 -14.04 15.04
C ARG A 143 -2.87 -12.97 14.22
N LYS A 144 -2.69 -13.03 12.90
CA LYS A 144 -3.36 -12.15 11.93
C LYS A 144 -4.06 -12.99 10.89
N THR A 145 -5.16 -12.46 10.38
CA THR A 145 -5.87 -13.06 9.26
C THR A 145 -5.14 -12.74 7.95
N LEU A 146 -4.95 -13.73 7.09
CA LEU A 146 -4.38 -13.54 5.75
C LEU A 146 -5.52 -13.21 4.78
N LEU A 147 -5.39 -12.08 4.09
CA LEU A 147 -6.20 -11.73 2.94
C LEU A 147 -5.37 -11.91 1.68
N LEU A 148 -5.82 -12.76 0.76
CA LEU A 148 -5.33 -12.74 -0.60
C LEU A 148 -6.15 -11.73 -1.40
N ALA A 149 -5.49 -10.73 -1.98
CA ALA A 149 -6.09 -9.83 -2.94
C ALA A 149 -5.68 -10.29 -4.34
N VAL A 150 -6.61 -10.89 -5.07
CA VAL A 150 -6.41 -11.33 -6.45
C VAL A 150 -6.91 -10.22 -7.38
N VAL A 151 -6.03 -9.75 -8.26
CA VAL A 151 -6.33 -8.72 -9.26
C VAL A 151 -6.40 -9.39 -10.63
N ASP A 152 -7.53 -9.27 -11.31
CA ASP A 152 -7.71 -9.80 -12.66
C ASP A 152 -7.24 -8.84 -13.77
N ASP A 153 -7.35 -9.29 -15.01
CA ASP A 153 -6.92 -8.53 -16.19
C ASP A 153 -7.83 -7.30 -16.47
N GLU A 154 -9.04 -7.29 -15.91
CA GLU A 154 -9.97 -6.15 -15.96
C GLU A 154 -9.74 -5.16 -14.80
N TYR A 155 -8.73 -5.41 -13.97
CA TYR A 155 -8.35 -4.65 -12.76
C TYR A 155 -9.37 -4.71 -11.62
N ASP A 156 -10.28 -5.68 -11.66
CA ASP A 156 -11.16 -5.97 -10.53
C ASP A 156 -10.41 -6.74 -9.44
N ILE A 157 -10.83 -6.53 -8.19
CA ILE A 157 -10.13 -7.06 -7.02
C ILE A 157 -11.07 -7.97 -6.23
N THR A 158 -10.66 -9.23 -6.09
CA THR A 158 -11.33 -10.20 -5.21
C THR A 158 -10.48 -10.50 -3.98
N TYR A 159 -11.10 -10.41 -2.80
CA TYR A 159 -10.43 -10.69 -1.52
C TYR A 159 -10.87 -12.05 -0.96
N TYR A 160 -9.90 -12.93 -0.68
CA TYR A 160 -10.13 -14.20 -0.02
C TYR A 160 -9.54 -14.19 1.38
N ASN A 161 -10.35 -14.56 2.38
CA ASN A 161 -9.84 -14.90 3.71
C ASN A 161 -9.26 -16.32 3.67
N VAL A 162 -8.01 -16.47 4.10
CA VAL A 162 -7.34 -17.76 4.22
C VAL A 162 -6.89 -17.97 5.66
N GLU A 163 -7.36 -19.06 6.24
CA GLU A 163 -7.02 -19.45 7.60
C GLU A 163 -6.53 -20.90 7.62
N TRP A 164 -5.57 -21.17 8.49
CA TRP A 164 -5.18 -22.55 8.76
C TRP A 164 -6.23 -23.19 9.66
N THR A 165 -6.67 -24.39 9.28
CA THR A 165 -7.66 -25.16 10.03
C THR A 165 -7.10 -26.51 10.45
N ARG A 166 -7.55 -26.98 11.62
CA ARG A 166 -7.43 -28.39 12.02
C ARG A 166 -8.82 -28.99 11.91
N PRO A 167 -9.06 -29.90 10.95
CA PRO A 167 -10.36 -30.56 10.80
C PRO A 167 -10.69 -31.48 11.97
#